data_AF-A0A166HYH7-F1
#
_entry.id   AF-A0A166HYH7-F1
#
_cell.length_a   1.000
_cell.length_b   1.000
_cell.length_c   1.000
_cell.angle_alpha   90.00
_cell.angle_beta   90.00
_cell.angle_gamma   90.00
#
_symmetry.space_group_name_H-M   'P 1'
#
loop_
_entity.id
_entity.type
_entity.pdbx_description
1 polymer ?
#
loop_
_entity_poly.entity_id
_entity_poly.type
_entity_poly.pdbx_seq_one_letter_code
_entity_poly.pdbx_strand_id
1 'polypeptide(L)'
;MQGHIDGTATLLTVTPGGAWRVLRFSLPPEAAPLVTDKGSIAVDGVSLTVSAISPAEAPEQWFEVSLIPETLAATTLGGRAIGDRVNIETDILARHVERMLALRGVAEARA
;
A
#
# COMPACT_ATOMS: atom_id res chain seq x y z
N MET A 1 0.35 -12.69 -2.61
CA MET A 1 -0.36 -11.95 -3.67
C MET A 1 -1.30 -12.89 -4.38
N GLN A 2 -2.58 -12.51 -4.48
CA GLN A 2 -3.67 -13.27 -5.08
C GLN A 2 -3.98 -12.81 -6.52
N GLY A 3 -3.53 -11.62 -6.91
CA GLY A 3 -3.89 -11.00 -8.18
C GLY A 3 -5.22 -10.25 -8.13
N HIS A 4 -5.71 -9.92 -6.94
CA HIS A 4 -6.93 -9.14 -6.74
C HIS A 4 -6.54 -7.68 -6.53
N ILE A 5 -6.69 -6.87 -7.58
CA ILE A 5 -6.41 -5.44 -7.50
C ILE A 5 -7.50 -4.77 -6.66
N ASP A 6 -7.10 -4.16 -5.55
CA ASP A 6 -8.00 -3.45 -4.63
C ASP A 6 -8.27 -2.01 -5.10
N GLY A 7 -7.41 -1.48 -5.96
CA GLY A 7 -7.56 -0.16 -6.53
C GLY A 7 -6.31 0.29 -7.25
N THR A 8 -6.20 1.60 -7.42
CA THR A 8 -5.03 2.20 -8.05
C THR A 8 -4.50 3.37 -7.25
N ALA A 9 -3.18 3.52 -7.26
CA ALA A 9 -2.49 4.63 -6.63
C ALA A 9 -1.74 5.46 -7.67
N THR A 10 -1.48 6.72 -7.34
CA THR A 10 -0.67 7.63 -8.15
C THR A 10 0.67 7.86 -7.46
N LEU A 11 1.77 7.78 -8.20
CA LEU A 11 3.10 8.12 -7.68
C LEU A 11 3.18 9.64 -7.43
N LEU A 12 3.27 10.04 -6.18
CA LEU A 12 3.28 11.43 -5.74
C LEU A 12 4.70 11.99 -5.67
N THR A 13 5.65 11.22 -5.14
CA THR A 13 7.04 11.65 -5.00
C THR A 13 8.02 10.51 -5.23
N VAL A 14 9.21 10.87 -5.71
CA VAL A 14 10.37 9.99 -5.82
C VAL A 14 11.51 10.65 -5.06
N THR A 15 11.86 10.08 -3.91
CA THR A 15 12.98 10.57 -3.11
C THR A 15 14.21 9.71 -3.40
N PRO A 16 15.27 10.25 -4.02
CA PRO A 16 16.51 9.52 -4.23
C PRO A 16 17.24 9.33 -2.90
N GLY A 17 17.65 8.09 -2.63
CA GLY A 17 18.67 7.74 -1.65
C GLY A 17 19.91 7.21 -2.36
N GLY A 18 21.06 7.14 -1.67
CA GLY A 18 22.32 6.76 -2.31
C GLY A 18 22.25 5.45 -3.11
N ALA A 19 21.73 4.38 -2.50
CA ALA A 19 21.55 3.08 -3.16
C ALA A 19 20.07 2.63 -3.27
N TRP A 20 19.13 3.31 -2.62
CA TRP A 20 17.70 2.99 -2.66
C TRP A 20 16.89 4.18 -3.15
N ARG A 21 15.68 3.95 -3.62
CA ARG A 21 14.71 5.02 -3.90
C ARG A 21 13.46 4.82 -3.08
N VAL A 22 12.97 5.89 -2.47
CA VAL A 22 11.69 5.87 -1.77
C VAL A 22 10.64 6.42 -2.71
N LEU A 23 9.59 5.63 -2.95
CA LEU A 23 8.45 6.04 -3.75
C LEU A 23 7.27 6.26 -2.81
N ARG A 24 6.63 7.43 -2.91
CA ARG A 24 5.37 7.72 -2.20
C ARG A 24 4.21 7.64 -3.18
N PHE A 25 3.20 6.88 -2.82
CA PHE A 25 1.99 6.72 -3.59
C PHE A 25 0.78 7.26 -2.84
N SER A 26 -0.21 7.78 -3.57
CA SER A 26 -1.52 8.06 -2.99
C SER A 26 -2.17 6.76 -2.50
N LEU A 27 -3.04 6.85 -1.51
CA LEU A 27 -3.76 5.70 -0.98
C LEU A 27 -5.26 5.99 -1.00
N PRO A 28 -6.04 5.31 -1.87
CA PRO A 28 -7.47 5.50 -1.92
C PRO A 28 -8.15 5.25 -0.56
N PRO A 29 -9.20 6.00 -0.19
CA PRO A 29 -9.86 5.87 1.11
C PRO A 29 -10.36 4.46 1.41
N GLU A 30 -10.82 3.70 0.41
CA GLU A 30 -11.26 2.32 0.56
C GLU A 30 -10.12 1.33 0.89
N ALA A 31 -8.89 1.62 0.45
CA ALA A 31 -7.72 0.79 0.69
C ALA A 31 -6.95 1.20 1.95
N ALA A 32 -7.09 2.46 2.39
CA ALA A 32 -6.34 3.01 3.52
C ALA A 32 -6.45 2.19 4.82
N PRO A 33 -7.63 1.69 5.25
CA PRO A 33 -7.76 0.88 6.46
C PRO A 33 -7.05 -0.48 6.38
N LEU A 34 -6.68 -0.92 5.17
CA LEU A 34 -6.10 -2.23 4.91
C LEU A 34 -4.57 -2.19 4.81
N VAL A 35 -3.96 -1.01 4.89
CA VAL A 35 -2.51 -0.80 4.80
C VAL A 35 -1.98 -0.35 6.16
N THR A 36 -0.90 -0.98 6.61
CA THR A 36 -0.24 -0.66 7.88
C THR A 36 1.24 -0.37 7.65
N ASP A 37 1.85 0.43 8.52
CA ASP A 37 3.31 0.56 8.55
C ASP A 37 3.95 -0.81 8.75
N LYS A 38 5.04 -1.07 8.03
CA LYS A 38 5.76 -2.36 7.98
C LYS A 38 4.93 -3.54 7.48
N GLY A 39 3.70 -3.30 7.00
CA GLY A 39 2.87 -4.29 6.34
C GLY A 39 3.35 -4.63 4.93
N SER A 40 2.73 -5.64 4.33
CA SER A 40 2.93 -6.00 2.93
C SER A 40 1.97 -5.24 2.03
N ILE A 41 2.43 -4.84 0.85
CA ILE A 41 1.60 -4.29 -0.22
C ILE A 41 2.16 -4.71 -1.58
N ALA A 42 1.28 -5.00 -2.54
CA ALA A 42 1.67 -5.18 -3.93
C ALA A 42 1.53 -3.86 -4.69
N VAL A 43 2.56 -3.49 -5.45
CA VAL A 43 2.48 -2.39 -6.42
C VAL A 43 2.79 -2.96 -7.80
N ASP A 44 1.81 -2.92 -8.71
CA ASP A 44 1.87 -3.61 -10.01
C ASP A 44 2.32 -5.08 -9.91
N GLY A 45 1.85 -5.76 -8.86
CA GLY A 45 2.17 -7.17 -8.58
C GLY A 45 3.54 -7.40 -7.93
N VAL A 46 4.36 -6.36 -7.73
CA VAL A 46 5.62 -6.46 -6.98
C VAL A 46 5.32 -6.41 -5.49
N SER A 47 5.69 -7.48 -4.76
CA SER A 47 5.57 -7.55 -3.31
C SER A 47 6.58 -6.65 -2.62
N LEU A 48 6.10 -5.70 -1.82
CA LEU A 48 6.92 -4.70 -1.13
C LEU A 48 6.51 -4.56 0.34
N THR A 49 7.41 -4.02 1.14
CA THR A 49 7.14 -3.61 2.53
C THR A 49 6.83 -2.12 2.56
N VAL A 50 5.73 -1.77 3.22
CA VAL A 50 5.37 -0.38 3.49
C VAL A 50 6.38 0.22 4.46
N SER A 51 7.10 1.26 4.03
CA SER A 51 8.14 1.90 4.83
C SER A 51 7.62 3.04 5.70
N ALA A 52 6.55 3.70 5.27
CA ALA A 52 5.82 4.73 6.00
C ALA A 52 4.38 4.88 5.46
N ILE A 53 3.50 5.45 6.27
CA ILE A 53 2.13 5.82 5.91
C ILE A 53 1.79 7.22 6.44
N SER A 54 0.77 7.84 5.86
CA SER A 54 0.15 9.06 6.40
C SER A 54 -0.39 8.86 7.82
N PRO A 55 -0.45 9.93 8.64
CA PRO A 55 -1.30 9.97 9.83
C PRO A 55 -2.77 9.70 9.47
N ALA A 56 -3.52 9.08 10.39
CA ALA A 56 -4.92 8.71 10.17
C ALA A 56 -5.80 9.95 9.94
N GLU A 57 -5.49 11.06 10.59
CA GLU A 57 -6.18 12.35 10.47
C GLU A 57 -5.76 13.18 9.25
N ALA A 58 -4.84 12.68 8.42
CA ALA A 58 -4.42 13.40 7.22
C ALA A 58 -5.58 13.55 6.23
N PRO A 59 -5.71 14.71 5.56
CA PRO A 59 -6.79 14.95 4.59
C PRO A 59 -6.70 14.02 3.37
N GLU A 60 -5.49 13.62 3.00
CA GLU A 60 -5.21 12.65 1.96
C GLU A 60 -4.28 11.57 2.52
N GLN A 61 -4.60 10.32 2.19
CA GLN A 61 -3.83 9.17 2.65
C GLN A 61 -2.74 8.81 1.63
N TRP A 62 -1.60 8.34 2.12
CA TRP A 62 -0.46 7.92 1.29
C TRP A 62 0.33 6.81 1.97
N PHE A 63 1.10 6.07 1.17
CA PHE A 63 2.08 5.11 1.67
C PHE A 63 3.41 5.27 0.93
N GLU A 64 4.48 4.82 1.56
CA GLU A 64 5.82 4.76 0.97
C GLU A 64 6.34 3.33 0.90
N VAL A 65 7.20 3.09 -0.08
CA VAL A 65 7.99 1.88 -0.21
C VAL A 65 9.44 2.25 -0.52
N SER A 66 10.37 1.50 0.06
CA SER A 66 11.81 1.64 -0.21
C SER A 66 12.26 0.57 -1.19
N LEU A 67 12.72 0.98 -2.37
CA LEU A 67 13.18 0.07 -3.42
C LEU A 67 14.70 -0.07 -3.37
N ILE A 68 15.16 -1.30 -3.16
CA ILE A 68 16.58 -1.69 -3.24
C ILE A 68 17.05 -1.76 -4.71
N PRO A 69 18.38 -1.74 -4.97
CA PRO A 69 18.91 -1.81 -6.34
C PRO A 69 18.34 -2.94 -7.18
N GLU A 70 18.21 -4.15 -6.60
CA GLU A 70 17.69 -5.31 -7.32
C GLU A 70 16.24 -5.10 -7.77
N THR A 71 15.35 -4.60 -6.88
CA THR A 71 13.96 -4.32 -7.25
C THR A 71 13.85 -3.23 -8.31
N LEU A 72 14.72 -2.21 -8.25
CA LEU A 72 14.78 -1.15 -9.25
C LEU A 72 15.21 -1.68 -10.63
N ALA A 73 16.13 -2.65 -10.67
CA ALA A 73 16.63 -3.23 -11.90
C ALA A 73 15.70 -4.32 -12.48
N ALA A 74 15.09 -5.13 -11.62
CA ALA A 74 14.33 -6.31 -12.00
C ALA A 74 12.84 -6.04 -12.28
N THR A 75 12.33 -4.83 -12.01
CA THR A 75 10.90 -4.50 -12.13
C THR A 75 10.67 -3.21 -12.92
N THR A 76 9.42 -2.97 -13.31
CA THR A 76 9.00 -1.74 -14.00
C THR A 76 9.01 -0.51 -13.09
N LEU A 77 9.09 -0.70 -11.76
CA LEU A 77 9.09 0.39 -10.78
C LEU A 77 10.33 1.29 -10.89
N GLY A 78 11.42 0.78 -11.47
CA GLY A 78 12.63 1.56 -11.76
C GLY A 78 12.43 2.69 -12.77
N GLY A 79 11.42 2.60 -13.64
CA GLY A 79 11.15 3.59 -14.68
C GLY A 79 10.00 4.56 -14.37
N ARG A 80 9.34 4.43 -13.21
CA ARG A 80 8.15 5.20 -12.89
C ARG A 80 8.45 6.68 -12.64
N ALA A 81 7.57 7.54 -13.12
CA ALA A 81 7.64 8.99 -12.93
C ALA A 81 6.47 9.49 -12.06
N ILE A 82 6.65 10.65 -11.42
CA ILE A 82 5.57 11.31 -10.68
C ILE A 82 4.36 11.50 -11.60
N GLY A 83 3.17 11.15 -11.11
CA GLY A 83 1.92 11.15 -11.87
C GLY A 83 1.56 9.79 -12.47
N ASP A 84 2.49 8.83 -12.54
CA ASP A 84 2.18 7.48 -13.00
C ASP A 84 1.17 6.79 -12.08
N ARG A 85 0.23 6.07 -12.70
CA ARG A 85 -0.77 5.25 -12.01
C ARG A 85 -0.30 3.80 -11.94
N VAL A 86 -0.49 3.18 -10.78
CA VAL A 86 -0.12 1.79 -10.49
C VAL A 86 -1.31 1.05 -9.88
N ASN A 87 -1.36 -0.26 -10.08
CA ASN A 87 -2.32 -1.12 -9.40
C ASN A 87 -1.80 -1.44 -7.99
N ILE A 88 -2.70 -1.45 -7.01
CA ILE A 88 -2.38 -1.86 -5.64
C ILE A 88 -3.21 -3.06 -5.20
N GLU A 89 -2.56 -3.97 -4.49
CA GLU A 89 -3.19 -5.09 -3.78
C GLU A 89 -2.70 -5.05 -2.32
N THR A 90 -3.64 -4.99 -1.40
CA THR A 90 -3.44 -4.95 0.05
C THR A 90 -3.30 -6.36 0.61
N ASP A 91 -2.78 -6.48 1.83
CA ASP A 91 -2.65 -7.78 2.47
C ASP A 91 -4.04 -8.37 2.81
N ILE A 92 -4.31 -9.58 2.33
CA ILE A 92 -5.58 -10.30 2.61
C ILE A 92 -5.83 -10.45 4.12
N LEU A 93 -4.78 -10.48 4.94
CA LEU A 93 -4.91 -10.55 6.39
C LEU A 93 -5.72 -9.38 6.93
N ALA A 94 -5.57 -8.17 6.39
CA ALA A 94 -6.34 -7.00 6.82
C ALA A 94 -7.84 -7.19 6.57
N ARG A 95 -8.23 -7.71 5.40
CA ARG A 95 -9.64 -8.04 5.08
C ARG A 95 -10.20 -9.12 5.99
N HIS A 96 -9.39 -10.11 6.36
CA HIS A 96 -9.82 -11.16 7.29
C HIS A 96 -10.09 -10.58 8.69
N VAL A 97 -9.20 -9.70 9.17
CA VAL A 97 -9.36 -9.00 10.45
C VAL A 97 -10.60 -8.09 10.43
N GLU A 98 -10.78 -7.28 9.39
CA GLU A 98 -11.96 -6.43 9.20
C GLU A 98 -13.25 -7.25 9.28
N ARG A 99 -13.30 -8.39 8.56
CA ARG A 99 -14.46 -9.29 8.58
C ARG A 99 -14.72 -9.88 9.97
N MET A 100 -13.68 -10.28 10.68
CA MET A 100 -13.80 -10.84 12.04
C MET A 100 -14.34 -9.80 13.02
N LEU A 101 -13.86 -8.55 12.95
CA LEU A 101 -14.33 -7.44 13.80
C LEU A 101 -15.80 -7.10 13.52
N ALA A 102 -16.19 -7.04 12.23
CA ALA A 102 -17.58 -6.77 11.85
C ALA A 102 -18.55 -7.84 12.40
N LEU A 103 -18.18 -9.12 12.34
CA LEU A 103 -19.00 -10.21 12.88
C LEU A 103 -19.09 -10.19 14.41
N ARG A 104 -17.99 -9.83 15.10
CA ARG A 104 -18.00 -9.65 16.57
C ARG A 104 -18.92 -8.52 17.00
N GLY A 105 -18.87 -7.36 16.33
CA GLY A 105 -19.76 -6.24 16.65
C GLY A 105 -21.25 -6.58 16.49
N VAL A 106 -21.62 -7.38 15.48
CA VAL A 106 -22.99 -7.87 15.31
C VAL A 106 -23.40 -8.84 16.43
N ALA A 107 -22.50 -9.70 16.89
CA ALA A 107 -22.78 -10.63 17.97
C ALA A 107 -22.98 -9.89 19.31
N GLU A 108 -22.14 -8.89 19.58
CA GLU A 108 -22.23 -8.05 20.79
C GLU A 108 -23.50 -7.20 20.82
N ALA A 109 -23.93 -6.65 19.69
CA ALA A 109 -25.17 -5.87 19.61
C ALA A 109 -26.47 -6.69 19.77
N ARG A 110 -26.38 -8.03 19.69
CA ARG A 110 -27.51 -8.96 19.83
C ARG A 110 -27.60 -9.59 21.22
N ALA A 111 -26.57 -9.42 22.06
CA ALA A 111 -26.53 -9.91 23.44
C ALA A 111 -27.14 -8.88 24.39
#